data_AF-A0A521SXH1-F1
#
_entry.id   AF-A0A521SXH1-F1
#
_cell.length_a   1.000
_cell.length_b   1.000
_cell.length_c   1.000
_cell.angle_alpha   90.00
_cell.angle_beta   90.00
_cell.angle_gamma   90.00
#
_symmetry.space_group_name_H-M   'P 1'
#
loop_
_entity.id
_entity.type
_entity.pdbx_description
1 polymer ?
#
loop_
_entity_poly.entity_id
_entity_poly.type
_entity_poly.pdbx_seq_one_letter_code
_entity_poly.pdbx_strand_id
1 'polypeptide(L)'
;MAAVVAYAVVTAPPKRLVLPPVASRTVAFGAYHVHTTRSDGAFTPDEVANAARQANLSFVILTDHGDASRPPDAPRYVNGVLVIDAVEVSVVEGHVVALGLAGAAPYRLGGEARDVIEDIHRLGGFAIVAHPDSPRPDLRWRPPAASAGSRNQIADLSGADGMEWLNADNEWRDERPLRIFQTLINFPVRPAESLARLMSRPTAALRRWDALTRRRPAIGLGATDAHGFAGRFYAQTLASLSQAVEMRAPWSGAPAGDAALVLDALRAGRAWTMVSAFAGPAVARLAAKAGAESAVMGGSLTATTEPVEITATIEGAAHARVAIWHNDREIASGMGDVRYQGPAEVGAYRAEASLAGFSMPWIVTNPVYIAAPPPIATAVPAAKPQPDDLLIPLTPGGDWAIEHGPTSDGSVAMDPGGGVRFGFRVGTVRPGLEYSALARSMGETAESFDRVEFTGSSSAPMRVLVQFRLPGGSDGERWSRSVYLDTTPRPITVRMTDVTPVGFQATRRPVVARVKSILFVLDTLNTAPGTSGEILLKNVRLARSRPVSGPNGEEQVRRPGQK
;
A
#
# COMPACT_ATOMS: atom_id res chain seq x y z
N MET A 1 3.12 11.51 -47.41
CA MET A 1 3.24 12.26 -46.14
C MET A 1 2.09 13.23 -45.88
N ALA A 2 1.76 14.16 -46.79
CA ALA A 2 0.73 15.17 -46.55
C ALA A 2 -0.65 14.62 -46.15
N ALA A 3 -1.12 13.53 -46.77
CA ALA A 3 -2.39 12.88 -46.41
C ALA A 3 -2.37 12.25 -45.01
N VAL A 4 -1.24 11.69 -44.58
CA VAL A 4 -1.08 11.10 -43.23
C VAL A 4 -1.03 12.20 -42.18
N VAL A 5 -0.33 13.31 -42.46
CA VAL A 5 -0.30 14.49 -41.57
C VAL A 5 -1.68 15.14 -41.47
N ALA A 6 -2.39 15.30 -42.58
CA ALA A 6 -3.75 15.82 -42.59
C ALA A 6 -4.72 14.90 -41.82
N TYR A 7 -4.62 13.58 -42.01
CA TYR A 7 -5.41 12.61 -41.25
C TYR A 7 -5.09 12.66 -39.75
N ALA A 8 -3.82 12.74 -39.37
CA ALA A 8 -3.41 12.89 -37.97
C ALA A 8 -3.97 14.17 -37.35
N VAL A 9 -3.91 15.30 -38.05
CA VAL A 9 -4.45 16.58 -37.55
C VAL A 9 -5.97 16.53 -37.39
N VAL A 10 -6.68 15.93 -38.36
CA VAL A 10 -8.16 15.84 -38.34
C VAL A 10 -8.66 14.85 -37.29
N THR A 11 -7.94 13.77 -37.05
CA THR A 11 -8.34 12.72 -36.09
C THR A 11 -7.74 12.90 -34.69
N ALA A 12 -6.87 13.91 -34.50
CA ALA A 12 -6.22 14.20 -33.24
C ALA A 12 -7.22 14.44 -32.10
N PRO A 13 -6.91 14.02 -30.86
CA PRO A 13 -7.70 14.36 -29.67
C PRO A 13 -7.88 15.86 -29.54
N PRO A 14 -8.97 16.38 -28.93
CA PRO A 14 -9.10 17.80 -28.64
C PRO A 14 -7.83 18.35 -28.00
N LYS A 15 -7.43 19.56 -28.40
CA LYS A 15 -6.26 20.22 -27.81
C LYS A 15 -6.53 20.47 -26.34
N ARG A 16 -5.51 20.29 -25.49
CA ARG A 16 -5.57 20.69 -24.08
C ARG A 16 -6.10 22.11 -23.94
N LEU A 17 -7.08 22.29 -23.05
CA LEU A 17 -7.57 23.61 -22.68
C LEU A 17 -6.61 24.25 -21.65
N VAL A 18 -5.98 25.36 -22.03
CA VAL A 18 -5.13 26.13 -21.12
C VAL A 18 -6.00 27.07 -20.31
N LEU A 19 -6.03 26.87 -19.00
CA LEU A 19 -6.80 27.69 -18.08
C LEU A 19 -5.93 28.84 -17.54
N PRO A 20 -6.54 30.00 -17.19
CA PRO A 20 -5.82 31.07 -16.52
C PRO A 20 -5.16 30.55 -15.23
N PRO A 21 -3.88 30.87 -14.98
CA PRO A 21 -3.24 30.45 -13.76
C PRO A 21 -3.92 31.08 -12.55
N VAL A 22 -4.24 30.25 -11.58
CA VAL A 22 -4.72 30.68 -10.27
C VAL A 22 -3.52 31.01 -9.41
N ALA A 23 -3.47 32.24 -8.88
CA ALA A 23 -2.43 32.64 -7.96
C ALA A 23 -2.61 31.93 -6.61
N SER A 24 -1.89 30.82 -6.41
CA SER A 24 -1.77 30.18 -5.11
C SER A 24 -0.31 29.97 -4.78
N ARG A 25 0.09 30.35 -3.56
CA ARG A 25 1.44 30.13 -3.04
C ARG A 25 1.59 28.80 -2.30
N THR A 26 0.48 28.13 -1.99
CA THR A 26 0.43 26.89 -1.20
C THR A 26 0.03 25.68 -2.03
N VAL A 27 -0.33 25.86 -3.31
CA VAL A 27 -0.65 24.76 -4.22
C VAL A 27 0.57 24.45 -5.07
N ALA A 28 0.88 23.15 -5.17
CA ALA A 28 1.93 22.65 -6.04
C ALA A 28 1.40 21.52 -6.92
N PHE A 29 1.87 21.48 -8.16
CA PHE A 29 1.61 20.39 -9.10
C PHE A 29 2.90 19.61 -9.32
N GLY A 30 2.81 18.29 -9.28
CA GLY A 30 3.96 17.42 -9.47
C GLY A 30 3.59 16.09 -10.09
N ALA A 31 4.56 15.20 -10.13
CA ALA A 31 4.37 13.81 -10.50
C ALA A 31 4.76 12.90 -9.34
N TYR A 32 3.93 11.90 -9.12
CA TYR A 32 4.14 10.83 -8.15
C TYR A 32 4.21 9.50 -8.91
N HIS A 33 5.03 8.59 -8.39
CA HIS A 33 5.32 7.29 -8.98
C HIS A 33 6.06 7.43 -10.33
N VAL A 34 7.39 7.56 -10.26
CA VAL A 34 8.26 7.79 -11.42
C VAL A 34 9.56 7.01 -11.24
N HIS A 35 9.94 6.27 -12.29
CA HIS A 35 11.12 5.40 -12.28
C HIS A 35 12.27 6.06 -13.03
N THR A 36 13.50 5.72 -12.63
CA THR A 36 14.74 6.23 -13.20
C THR A 36 15.67 5.08 -13.58
N THR A 37 16.86 5.41 -14.09
CA THR A 37 17.92 4.42 -14.35
C THR A 37 18.44 3.69 -13.10
N ARG A 38 17.91 3.98 -11.90
CA ARG A 38 18.26 3.27 -10.67
C ARG A 38 17.51 1.94 -10.53
N SER A 39 16.34 1.81 -11.16
CA SER A 39 15.70 0.52 -11.40
C SER A 39 15.59 0.24 -12.90
N ASP A 40 14.49 0.64 -13.51
CA ASP A 40 14.02 0.20 -14.82
C ASP A 40 13.43 1.34 -15.66
N GLY A 41 13.55 2.58 -15.18
CA GLY A 41 13.33 3.78 -15.96
C GLY A 41 14.50 4.09 -16.90
N ALA A 42 14.21 4.78 -17.98
CA ALA A 42 15.21 5.10 -19.00
C ALA A 42 16.02 6.38 -18.74
N PHE A 43 15.52 7.28 -17.89
CA PHE A 43 16.14 8.59 -17.62
C PHE A 43 16.79 8.60 -16.25
N THR A 44 17.93 9.27 -16.13
CA THR A 44 18.54 9.57 -14.83
C THR A 44 17.62 10.48 -14.00
N PRO A 45 17.80 10.54 -12.67
CA PRO A 45 17.05 11.47 -11.81
C PRO A 45 17.04 12.93 -12.31
N ASP A 46 18.17 13.43 -12.83
CA ASP A 46 18.28 14.80 -13.34
C ASP A 46 17.53 14.99 -14.66
N GLU A 47 17.57 13.99 -15.54
CA GLU A 47 16.80 14.00 -16.79
C GLU A 47 15.29 13.92 -16.52
N VAL A 48 14.86 13.14 -15.53
CA VAL A 48 13.47 13.10 -15.07
C VAL A 48 13.03 14.46 -14.52
N ALA A 49 13.86 15.10 -13.68
CA ALA A 49 13.55 16.44 -13.18
C ALA A 49 13.46 17.48 -14.32
N ASN A 50 14.33 17.37 -15.33
CA ASN A 50 14.25 18.20 -16.53
C ASN A 50 12.96 17.96 -17.34
N ALA A 51 12.52 16.71 -17.45
CA ALA A 51 11.25 16.36 -18.09
C ALA A 51 10.05 16.91 -17.30
N ALA A 52 10.08 16.83 -15.96
CA ALA A 52 9.07 17.41 -15.08
C ALA A 52 8.99 18.94 -15.26
N ARG A 53 10.13 19.61 -15.38
CA ARG A 53 10.19 21.04 -15.70
C ARG A 53 9.54 21.37 -17.04
N GLN A 54 9.82 20.58 -18.08
CA GLN A 54 9.18 20.74 -19.40
C GLN A 54 7.66 20.52 -19.34
N ALA A 55 7.20 19.66 -18.44
CA ALA A 55 5.78 19.45 -18.15
C ALA A 55 5.15 20.54 -17.26
N ASN A 56 5.91 21.57 -16.85
CA ASN A 56 5.49 22.63 -15.91
C ASN A 56 5.12 22.11 -14.51
N LEU A 57 5.80 21.06 -14.05
CA LEU A 57 5.64 20.52 -12.70
C LEU A 57 6.65 21.17 -11.74
N SER A 58 6.24 21.37 -10.49
CA SER A 58 7.07 21.95 -9.41
C SER A 58 7.83 20.90 -8.61
N PHE A 59 7.37 19.65 -8.59
CA PHE A 59 8.04 18.55 -7.91
C PHE A 59 7.89 17.22 -8.67
N VAL A 60 8.78 16.29 -8.37
CA VAL A 60 8.68 14.88 -8.79
C VAL A 60 9.10 13.97 -7.64
N ILE A 61 8.35 12.89 -7.41
CA ILE A 61 8.67 11.85 -6.44
C ILE A 61 9.15 10.62 -7.22
N LEU A 62 10.42 10.29 -7.05
CA LEU A 62 11.06 9.12 -7.65
C LEU A 62 10.76 7.90 -6.78
N THR A 63 10.42 6.77 -7.40
CA THR A 63 9.95 5.56 -6.71
C THR A 63 10.58 4.31 -7.32
N ASP A 64 11.88 4.38 -7.65
CA ASP A 64 12.61 3.24 -8.20
C ASP A 64 12.40 1.97 -7.36
N HIS A 65 12.34 0.82 -8.03
CA HIS A 65 12.18 -0.47 -7.36
C HIS A 65 13.31 -0.76 -6.36
N GLY A 66 12.95 -1.24 -5.17
CA GLY A 66 13.93 -1.62 -4.16
C GLY A 66 13.34 -2.23 -2.89
N ASP A 67 14.19 -2.45 -1.90
CA ASP A 67 13.85 -3.07 -0.61
C ASP A 67 14.03 -2.11 0.58
N ALA A 68 14.10 -0.80 0.28
CA ALA A 68 14.35 0.30 1.23
C ALA A 68 15.67 0.22 2.02
N SER A 69 16.57 -0.73 1.73
CA SER A 69 17.88 -0.83 2.42
C SER A 69 18.88 0.26 1.99
N ARG A 70 18.63 0.91 0.84
CA ARG A 70 19.35 2.10 0.41
C ARG A 70 18.82 3.32 1.18
N PRO A 71 19.67 4.19 1.76
CA PRO A 71 19.20 5.44 2.33
C PRO A 71 18.57 6.32 1.23
N PRO A 72 17.41 6.95 1.50
CA PRO A 72 16.84 7.91 0.56
C PRO A 72 17.81 9.05 0.30
N ASP A 73 17.90 9.50 -0.95
CA ASP A 73 18.68 10.67 -1.29
C ASP A 73 18.05 11.92 -0.66
N ALA A 74 18.90 12.85 -0.22
CA ALA A 74 18.43 14.13 0.29
C ALA A 74 17.62 14.88 -0.81
N PRO A 75 16.46 15.44 -0.47
CA PRO A 75 15.70 16.25 -1.41
C PRO A 75 16.54 17.40 -1.96
N ARG A 76 16.37 17.72 -3.24
CA ARG A 76 17.13 18.79 -3.91
C ARG A 76 16.34 19.43 -5.04
N TYR A 77 16.65 20.67 -5.34
CA TYR A 77 16.16 21.33 -6.55
C TYR A 77 17.06 20.99 -7.74
N VAL A 78 16.43 20.58 -8.84
CA VAL A 78 17.08 20.43 -10.14
C VAL A 78 16.33 21.31 -11.13
N ASN A 79 16.97 22.39 -11.59
CA ASN A 79 16.40 23.34 -12.54
C ASN A 79 15.01 23.87 -12.11
N GLY A 80 14.82 24.12 -10.82
CA GLY A 80 13.57 24.64 -10.24
C GLY A 80 12.51 23.59 -9.91
N VAL A 81 12.78 22.30 -10.15
CA VAL A 81 11.89 21.19 -9.74
C VAL A 81 12.44 20.55 -8.48
N LEU A 82 11.59 20.40 -7.46
CA LEU A 82 11.94 19.67 -6.25
C LEU A 82 11.92 18.16 -6.53
N VAL A 83 13.05 17.49 -6.35
CA VAL A 83 13.18 16.03 -6.48
C VAL A 83 13.12 15.42 -5.09
N ILE A 84 12.21 14.46 -4.90
CA ILE A 84 12.00 13.72 -3.66
C ILE A 84 12.23 12.24 -3.96
N ASP A 85 13.03 11.57 -3.14
CA ASP A 85 13.35 10.15 -3.28
C ASP A 85 12.45 9.29 -2.38
N ALA A 86 11.94 8.21 -2.94
CA ALA A 86 11.10 7.21 -2.31
C ALA A 86 11.38 5.84 -2.97
N VAL A 87 10.62 4.80 -2.60
CA VAL A 87 10.86 3.44 -3.11
C VAL A 87 9.56 2.71 -3.36
N GLU A 88 9.48 1.98 -4.47
CA GLU A 88 8.43 0.98 -4.70
C GLU A 88 8.96 -0.40 -4.29
N VAL A 89 8.29 -1.03 -3.33
CA VAL A 89 8.66 -2.34 -2.78
C VAL A 89 7.74 -3.40 -3.38
N SER A 90 8.34 -4.43 -3.98
CA SER A 90 7.61 -5.62 -4.41
C SER A 90 7.24 -6.49 -3.20
N VAL A 91 5.95 -6.80 -3.08
CA VAL A 91 5.37 -7.65 -2.03
C VAL A 91 4.69 -8.86 -2.66
N VAL A 92 4.33 -9.85 -1.85
CA VAL A 92 3.69 -11.09 -2.34
C VAL A 92 2.38 -10.79 -3.09
N GLU A 93 1.63 -9.79 -2.63
CA GLU A 93 0.33 -9.43 -3.16
C GLU A 93 0.39 -8.51 -4.38
N GLY A 94 1.48 -7.77 -4.60
CA GLY A 94 1.59 -6.70 -5.60
C GLY A 94 2.74 -5.75 -5.28
N HIS A 95 2.58 -4.45 -5.50
CA HIS A 95 3.60 -3.44 -5.16
C HIS A 95 3.06 -2.36 -4.20
N VAL A 96 3.93 -1.90 -3.30
CA VAL A 96 3.65 -0.83 -2.33
C VAL A 96 4.70 0.27 -2.48
N VAL A 97 4.28 1.51 -2.67
CA VAL A 97 5.18 2.67 -2.60
C VAL A 97 5.31 3.14 -1.15
N ALA A 98 6.54 3.21 -0.67
CA ALA A 98 6.90 3.73 0.64
C ALA A 98 7.36 5.19 0.52
N LEU A 99 6.57 6.11 1.07
CA LEU A 99 6.82 7.55 1.04
C LEU A 99 7.30 8.06 2.39
N GLY A 100 8.23 9.01 2.38
CA GLY A 100 8.64 9.74 3.59
C GLY A 100 9.36 8.89 4.64
N LEU A 101 10.09 7.85 4.22
CA LEU A 101 10.96 7.08 5.11
C LEU A 101 12.04 8.00 5.72
N ALA A 102 12.26 7.86 7.04
CA ALA A 102 13.25 8.69 7.75
C ALA A 102 14.72 8.32 7.43
N GLY A 103 14.95 7.14 6.84
CA GLY A 103 16.26 6.62 6.50
C GLY A 103 16.17 5.23 5.87
N ALA A 104 17.34 4.60 5.69
CA ALA A 104 17.41 3.22 5.23
C ALA A 104 16.69 2.27 6.21
N ALA A 105 15.98 1.29 5.68
CA ALA A 105 15.47 0.18 6.46
C ALA A 105 16.66 -0.63 7.04
N PRO A 106 16.60 -1.03 8.32
CA PRO A 106 17.69 -1.80 8.95
C PRO A 106 17.82 -3.22 8.41
N TYR A 107 16.87 -3.66 7.59
CA TYR A 107 16.81 -4.93 6.90
C TYR A 107 15.96 -4.77 5.63
N ARG A 108 16.00 -5.76 4.74
CA ARG A 108 15.28 -5.70 3.45
C ARG A 108 13.78 -5.77 3.67
N LEU A 109 13.03 -4.80 3.14
CA LEU A 109 11.59 -4.87 3.11
C LEU A 109 11.14 -5.78 1.98
N GLY A 110 10.32 -6.77 2.32
CA GLY A 110 9.80 -7.77 1.39
C GLY A 110 8.97 -8.82 2.13
N GLY A 111 8.18 -9.59 1.38
CA GLY A 111 7.24 -10.57 1.93
C GLY A 111 5.78 -10.13 1.78
N GLU A 112 4.94 -10.48 2.74
CA GLU A 112 3.52 -10.09 2.74
C GLU A 112 3.37 -8.57 2.88
N ALA A 113 2.44 -7.99 2.13
CA ALA A 113 2.17 -6.55 2.10
C ALA A 113 1.91 -5.98 3.49
N ARG A 114 1.19 -6.72 4.33
CA ARG A 114 0.92 -6.36 5.72
C ARG A 114 2.21 -6.03 6.48
N ASP A 115 3.21 -6.90 6.38
CA ASP A 115 4.43 -6.82 7.16
C ASP A 115 5.31 -5.67 6.64
N VAL A 116 5.37 -5.50 5.31
CA VAL A 116 6.06 -4.36 4.68
C VAL A 116 5.40 -3.03 5.05
N ILE A 117 4.08 -2.94 5.06
CA ILE A 117 3.36 -1.72 5.46
C ILE A 117 3.62 -1.39 6.93
N GLU A 118 3.57 -2.38 7.82
CA GLU A 118 3.93 -2.21 9.24
C GLU A 118 5.36 -1.66 9.38
N ASP A 119 6.29 -2.15 8.55
CA ASP A 119 7.68 -1.71 8.55
C ASP A 119 7.84 -0.27 8.04
N ILE A 120 7.12 0.09 6.97
CA ILE A 120 7.08 1.47 6.45
C ILE A 120 6.61 2.43 7.55
N HIS A 121 5.55 2.09 8.27
CA HIS A 121 5.05 2.90 9.39
C HIS A 121 6.06 3.00 10.53
N ARG A 122 6.72 1.90 10.90
CA ARG A 122 7.75 1.91 11.94
C ARG A 122 8.94 2.80 11.58
N LEU A 123 9.24 2.92 10.29
CA LEU A 123 10.30 3.79 9.75
C LEU A 123 9.82 5.24 9.52
N GLY A 124 8.63 5.58 10.00
CA GLY A 124 8.05 6.93 9.93
C GLY A 124 7.49 7.29 8.56
N GLY A 125 7.39 6.33 7.64
CA GLY A 125 6.83 6.51 6.30
C GLY A 125 5.32 6.31 6.25
N PHE A 126 4.76 6.33 5.05
CA PHE A 126 3.37 5.96 4.76
C PHE A 126 3.32 5.18 3.44
N ALA A 127 2.35 4.27 3.33
CA ALA A 127 2.29 3.25 2.30
C ALA A 127 1.13 3.49 1.33
N ILE A 128 1.44 3.54 0.04
CA ILE A 128 0.44 3.64 -1.03
C ILE A 128 0.48 2.35 -1.85
N VAL A 129 -0.68 1.73 -2.02
CA VAL A 129 -0.84 0.57 -2.89
C VAL A 129 -0.73 1.01 -4.35
N ALA A 130 0.28 0.50 -5.04
CA ALA A 130 0.55 0.81 -6.44
C ALA A 130 -0.31 -0.04 -7.38
N HIS A 131 -0.80 0.60 -8.46
CA HIS A 131 -1.50 -0.01 -9.59
C HIS A 131 -2.31 -1.29 -9.28
N PRO A 132 -3.25 -1.25 -8.32
CA PRO A 132 -3.89 -2.48 -7.80
C PRO A 132 -4.67 -3.26 -8.85
N ASP A 133 -5.16 -2.58 -9.88
CA ASP A 133 -5.91 -3.19 -10.99
C ASP A 133 -5.07 -3.29 -12.28
N SER A 134 -3.74 -3.32 -12.19
CA SER A 134 -2.89 -3.54 -13.36
C SER A 134 -3.37 -4.75 -14.18
N PRO A 135 -3.39 -4.66 -15.51
CA PRO A 135 -3.75 -5.79 -16.35
C PRO A 135 -2.65 -6.86 -16.41
N ARG A 136 -1.41 -6.48 -16.08
CA ARG A 136 -0.29 -7.41 -16.00
C ARG A 136 -0.47 -8.34 -14.82
N PRO A 137 -0.61 -9.67 -15.03
CA PRO A 137 -0.92 -10.58 -13.94
C PRO A 137 0.13 -10.55 -12.81
N ASP A 138 1.38 -10.26 -13.13
CA ASP A 138 2.54 -10.14 -12.23
C ASP A 138 2.54 -8.86 -11.38
N LEU A 139 1.94 -7.77 -11.85
CA LEU A 139 1.82 -6.51 -11.11
C LEU A 139 0.48 -6.38 -10.39
N ARG A 140 -0.57 -6.99 -10.95
CA ARG A 140 -1.94 -6.92 -10.43
C ARG A 140 -2.01 -7.41 -9.00
N TRP A 141 -2.66 -6.62 -8.14
CA TRP A 141 -2.85 -7.03 -6.77
C TRP A 141 -3.72 -8.28 -6.66
N ARG A 142 -3.21 -9.28 -5.95
CA ARG A 142 -3.90 -10.56 -5.72
C ARG A 142 -4.15 -10.75 -4.23
N PRO A 143 -5.27 -11.40 -3.85
CA PRO A 143 -5.41 -11.85 -2.49
C PRO A 143 -4.30 -12.87 -2.18
N PRO A 144 -3.78 -12.93 -0.94
CA PRO A 144 -2.90 -13.99 -0.49
C PRO A 144 -3.50 -15.35 -0.84
N ALA A 145 -2.65 -16.33 -1.18
CA ALA A 145 -3.06 -17.68 -1.60
C ALA A 145 -4.09 -18.30 -0.64
N ALA A 146 -3.95 -18.00 0.65
CA ALA A 146 -4.78 -18.51 1.71
C ALA A 146 -6.19 -17.83 1.80
N SER A 147 -6.51 -16.91 0.90
CA SER A 147 -7.82 -16.26 0.70
C SER A 147 -8.40 -16.48 -0.70
N ALA A 148 -7.77 -17.35 -1.51
CA ALA A 148 -8.25 -17.74 -2.83
C ALA A 148 -9.62 -18.44 -2.70
N GLY A 149 -10.70 -17.69 -2.94
CA GLY A 149 -12.09 -18.16 -2.81
C GLY A 149 -13.03 -17.20 -2.08
N SER A 150 -12.52 -16.19 -1.37
CA SER A 150 -13.34 -15.12 -0.81
C SER A 150 -13.85 -14.18 -1.91
N ARG A 151 -15.16 -13.89 -1.93
CA ARG A 151 -15.78 -12.94 -2.88
C ARG A 151 -15.25 -11.51 -2.75
N ASN A 152 -14.54 -11.18 -1.67
CA ASN A 152 -13.83 -9.91 -1.50
C ASN A 152 -12.38 -10.06 -1.96
N GLN A 153 -12.15 -9.83 -3.26
CA GLN A 153 -10.90 -10.11 -3.99
C GLN A 153 -9.73 -9.13 -3.76
N ILE A 154 -9.69 -8.36 -2.69
CA ILE A 154 -8.41 -7.83 -2.17
C ILE A 154 -8.47 -8.07 -0.67
N ALA A 155 -7.62 -8.98 -0.18
CA ALA A 155 -7.44 -9.14 1.23
C ALA A 155 -6.80 -7.86 1.77
N ASP A 156 -7.54 -7.21 2.64
CA ASP A 156 -7.01 -6.37 3.71
C ASP A 156 -5.89 -5.40 3.34
N LEU A 157 -6.22 -4.39 2.52
CA LEU A 157 -5.49 -3.11 2.48
C LEU A 157 -5.53 -2.38 3.84
N SER A 158 -5.94 -3.02 4.94
CA SER A 158 -6.23 -2.38 6.24
C SER A 158 -5.09 -1.51 6.74
N GLY A 159 -3.84 -1.90 6.48
CA GLY A 159 -2.66 -1.12 6.84
C GLY A 159 -2.31 0.03 5.90
N ALA A 160 -2.59 -0.03 4.60
CA ALA A 160 -2.04 0.93 3.64
C ALA A 160 -2.68 2.32 3.76
N ASP A 161 -1.92 3.41 3.84
CA ASP A 161 -2.51 4.76 3.97
C ASP A 161 -3.36 5.18 2.76
N GLY A 162 -3.11 4.59 1.59
CA GLY A 162 -3.89 4.86 0.39
C GLY A 162 -3.65 3.88 -0.74
N MET A 163 -4.18 4.22 -1.91
CA MET A 163 -3.97 3.48 -3.15
C MET A 163 -3.95 4.40 -4.36
N GLU A 164 -3.40 3.90 -5.45
CA GLU A 164 -3.56 4.51 -6.77
C GLU A 164 -4.94 4.22 -7.32
N TRP A 165 -5.74 5.28 -7.51
CA TRP A 165 -7.03 5.17 -8.19
C TRP A 165 -6.87 5.24 -9.71
N LEU A 166 -5.77 5.82 -10.19
CA LEU A 166 -5.38 5.93 -11.59
C LEU A 166 -3.88 5.69 -11.73
N ASN A 167 -3.50 4.87 -12.69
CA ASN A 167 -2.11 4.66 -13.08
C ASN A 167 -1.99 4.74 -14.61
N ALA A 168 -1.25 5.73 -15.10
CA ALA A 168 -1.21 6.08 -16.53
C ALA A 168 -0.55 5.01 -17.42
N ASP A 169 0.44 4.27 -16.91
CA ASP A 169 1.16 3.26 -17.69
C ASP A 169 0.34 1.97 -17.87
N ASN A 170 -0.63 1.72 -17.00
CA ASN A 170 -1.52 0.56 -17.10
C ASN A 170 -2.69 0.77 -18.08
N GLU A 171 -3.19 2.00 -18.21
CA GLU A 171 -4.40 2.29 -19.00
C GLU A 171 -4.24 2.03 -20.51
N TRP A 172 -3.04 2.16 -21.07
CA TRP A 172 -2.84 2.00 -22.52
C TRP A 172 -2.66 0.55 -22.98
N ARG A 173 -2.42 -0.39 -22.06
CA ARG A 173 -1.98 -1.76 -22.40
C ARG A 173 -3.10 -2.76 -22.64
N ASP A 174 -4.30 -2.45 -22.14
CA ASP A 174 -5.53 -3.21 -22.42
C ASP A 174 -6.32 -2.67 -23.63
N GLU A 175 -5.77 -1.67 -24.31
CA GLU A 175 -6.47 -1.00 -25.38
C GLU A 175 -6.46 -1.76 -26.70
N ARG A 176 -7.53 -1.58 -27.47
CA ARG A 176 -7.69 -2.27 -28.76
C ARG A 176 -6.55 -1.85 -29.71
N PRO A 177 -6.01 -2.76 -30.55
CA PRO A 177 -4.92 -2.44 -31.47
C PRO A 177 -5.17 -1.21 -32.36
N LEU A 178 -6.43 -0.98 -32.74
CA LEU A 178 -6.84 0.19 -33.51
C LEU A 178 -6.68 1.51 -32.75
N ARG A 179 -6.93 1.55 -31.42
CA ARG A 179 -6.74 2.73 -30.58
C ARG A 179 -5.26 3.02 -30.38
N ILE A 180 -4.45 1.99 -30.15
CA ILE A 180 -2.99 2.12 -30.08
C ILE A 180 -2.43 2.68 -31.40
N PHE A 181 -2.89 2.15 -32.55
CA PHE A 181 -2.51 2.65 -33.87
C PHE A 181 -2.92 4.13 -34.09
N GLN A 182 -4.15 4.51 -33.71
CA GLN A 182 -4.60 5.90 -33.77
C GLN A 182 -3.78 6.82 -32.85
N THR A 183 -3.39 6.36 -31.67
CA THR A 183 -2.48 7.11 -30.78
C THR A 183 -1.13 7.31 -31.45
N LEU A 184 -0.53 6.30 -32.08
CA LEU A 184 0.74 6.44 -32.80
C LEU A 184 0.67 7.45 -33.95
N ILE A 185 -0.45 7.51 -34.68
CA ILE A 185 -0.68 8.51 -35.73
C ILE A 185 -0.76 9.93 -35.15
N ASN A 186 -1.44 10.10 -34.02
CA ASN A 186 -1.71 11.41 -33.42
C ASN A 186 -0.58 11.93 -32.52
N PHE A 187 0.29 11.03 -32.06
CA PHE A 187 1.37 11.32 -31.11
C PHE A 187 2.31 12.46 -31.58
N PRO A 188 2.71 12.55 -32.86
CA PRO A 188 3.55 13.66 -33.33
C PRO A 188 2.87 15.03 -33.28
N VAL A 189 1.54 15.08 -33.23
CA VAL A 189 0.74 16.32 -33.27
C VAL A 189 0.27 16.74 -31.87
N ARG A 190 -0.20 15.78 -31.05
CA ARG A 190 -0.75 16.01 -29.70
C ARG A 190 -0.38 14.87 -28.76
N PRO A 191 0.88 14.76 -28.29
CA PRO A 191 1.36 13.56 -27.60
C PRO A 191 0.66 13.31 -26.26
N ALA A 192 0.60 14.31 -25.38
CA ALA A 192 -0.01 14.16 -24.05
C ALA A 192 -1.51 13.86 -24.15
N GLU A 193 -2.23 14.53 -25.06
CA GLU A 193 -3.65 14.28 -25.29
C GLU A 193 -3.89 12.93 -25.98
N SER A 194 -2.95 12.45 -26.80
CA SER A 194 -3.04 11.12 -27.42
C SER A 194 -2.82 10.00 -26.40
N LEU A 195 -1.94 10.20 -25.42
CA LEU A 195 -1.79 9.29 -24.28
C LEU A 195 -3.04 9.29 -23.40
N ALA A 196 -3.55 10.46 -23.02
CA ALA A 196 -4.73 10.57 -22.17
C ALA A 196 -6.02 10.02 -22.82
N ARG A 197 -6.06 9.94 -24.15
CA ARG A 197 -7.16 9.30 -24.89
C ARG A 197 -7.27 7.80 -24.69
N LEU A 198 -6.17 7.16 -24.30
CA LEU A 198 -6.14 5.74 -23.97
C LEU A 198 -6.65 5.48 -22.56
N MET A 199 -6.82 6.52 -21.74
CA MET A 199 -7.34 6.37 -20.40
C MET A 199 -8.86 6.27 -20.43
N SER A 200 -9.37 5.26 -19.74
CA SER A 200 -10.79 5.09 -19.47
C SER A 200 -11.07 5.41 -18.01
N ARG A 201 -12.35 5.56 -17.61
CA ARG A 201 -12.67 5.73 -16.19
C ARG A 201 -12.30 4.43 -15.44
N PRO A 202 -11.35 4.45 -14.49
CA PRO A 202 -10.87 3.24 -13.81
C PRO A 202 -11.88 2.79 -12.75
N THR A 203 -13.01 2.23 -13.21
CA THR A 203 -14.18 1.95 -12.37
C THR A 203 -13.89 0.91 -11.29
N ALA A 204 -13.01 -0.07 -11.57
CA ALA A 204 -12.58 -1.06 -10.57
C ALA A 204 -11.79 -0.39 -9.44
N ALA A 205 -10.78 0.43 -9.78
CA ALA A 205 -9.93 1.10 -8.82
C ALA A 205 -10.72 2.11 -7.96
N LEU A 206 -11.63 2.88 -8.58
CA LEU A 206 -12.53 3.79 -7.85
C LEU A 206 -13.43 3.04 -6.87
N ARG A 207 -14.04 1.91 -7.27
CA ARG A 207 -14.86 1.10 -6.35
C ARG A 207 -14.06 0.51 -5.19
N ARG A 208 -12.80 0.15 -5.43
CA ARG A 208 -11.89 -0.33 -4.38
C ARG A 208 -11.55 0.78 -3.40
N TRP A 209 -11.26 1.97 -3.92
CA TRP A 209 -11.02 3.13 -3.07
C TRP A 209 -12.27 3.53 -2.27
N ASP A 210 -13.47 3.45 -2.85
CA ASP A 210 -14.74 3.64 -2.14
C ASP A 210 -14.96 2.58 -1.04
N ALA A 211 -14.58 1.31 -1.30
CA ALA A 211 -14.62 0.26 -0.28
C ALA A 211 -13.61 0.50 0.87
N LEU A 212 -12.44 1.07 0.57
CA LEU A 212 -11.42 1.41 1.55
C LEU A 212 -11.86 2.60 2.43
N THR A 213 -12.32 3.68 1.79
CA THR A 213 -12.72 4.93 2.44
C THR A 213 -13.97 4.80 3.31
N ARG A 214 -14.84 3.80 3.04
CA ARG A 214 -15.96 3.43 3.92
C ARG A 214 -15.52 2.86 5.27
N ARG A 215 -14.31 2.32 5.38
CA ARG A 215 -13.81 1.68 6.61
C ARG A 215 -12.94 2.62 7.43
N ARG A 216 -12.16 3.47 6.77
CA ARG A 216 -11.25 4.43 7.38
C ARG A 216 -10.85 5.51 6.37
N PRO A 217 -10.29 6.64 6.83
CA PRO A 217 -9.61 7.56 5.93
C PRO A 217 -8.52 6.85 5.11
N ALA A 218 -8.46 7.18 3.82
CA ALA A 218 -7.53 6.61 2.86
C ALA A 218 -7.29 7.54 1.66
N ILE A 219 -6.03 7.71 1.30
CA ILE A 219 -5.56 8.61 0.24
C ILE A 219 -5.79 7.95 -1.13
N GLY A 220 -6.26 8.71 -2.11
CA GLY A 220 -6.28 8.33 -3.52
C GLY A 220 -5.28 9.17 -4.31
N LEU A 221 -4.29 8.53 -4.92
CA LEU A 221 -3.28 9.20 -5.75
C LEU A 221 -3.41 8.79 -7.22
N GLY A 222 -2.99 9.70 -8.10
CA GLY A 222 -2.81 9.43 -9.53
C GLY A 222 -1.33 9.26 -9.81
N ALA A 223 -0.97 8.10 -10.34
CA ALA A 223 0.40 7.74 -10.69
C ALA A 223 0.65 7.86 -12.19
N THR A 224 1.81 8.39 -12.57
CA THR A 224 2.28 8.32 -13.96
C THR A 224 2.93 6.99 -14.26
N ASP A 225 3.60 6.39 -13.27
CA ASP A 225 4.33 5.12 -13.40
C ASP A 225 5.33 5.15 -14.57
N ALA A 226 6.04 6.28 -14.66
CA ALA A 226 6.76 6.66 -15.85
C ALA A 226 8.15 5.99 -15.89
N HIS A 227 8.33 5.12 -16.90
CA HIS A 227 9.59 4.43 -17.20
C HIS A 227 10.32 4.97 -18.45
N GLY A 228 9.67 5.86 -19.20
CA GLY A 228 10.12 6.30 -20.52
C GLY A 228 9.79 5.28 -21.61
N PHE A 229 8.78 5.57 -22.42
CA PHE A 229 8.35 4.66 -23.48
C PHE A 229 9.43 4.55 -24.57
N ALA A 230 9.95 3.33 -24.78
CA ALA A 230 11.05 3.05 -25.72
C ALA A 230 12.29 3.94 -25.47
N GLY A 231 12.57 4.26 -24.21
CA GLY A 231 13.70 5.13 -23.83
C GLY A 231 13.49 6.61 -24.12
N ARG A 232 12.25 7.05 -24.36
CA ARG A 232 11.90 8.44 -24.73
C ARG A 232 10.65 8.91 -23.98
N PHE A 233 10.31 10.18 -24.19
CA PHE A 233 9.00 10.78 -23.91
C PHE A 233 8.54 10.97 -22.45
N TYR A 234 9.46 11.03 -21.48
CA TYR A 234 9.12 11.35 -20.09
C TYR A 234 8.28 12.63 -19.96
N ALA A 235 8.68 13.71 -20.63
CA ALA A 235 7.98 14.99 -20.53
C ALA A 235 6.50 14.89 -20.97
N GLN A 236 6.21 14.08 -21.99
CA GLN A 236 4.87 13.85 -22.50
C GLN A 236 4.03 13.01 -21.52
N THR A 237 4.61 11.97 -20.91
CA THR A 237 3.95 11.18 -19.86
C THR A 237 3.66 12.05 -18.64
N LEU A 238 4.65 12.81 -18.17
CA LEU A 238 4.49 13.71 -17.02
C LEU A 238 3.54 14.88 -17.30
N ALA A 239 3.37 15.30 -18.56
CA ALA A 239 2.41 16.32 -18.95
C ALA A 239 0.95 15.79 -19.04
N SER A 240 0.76 14.47 -19.07
CA SER A 240 -0.56 13.85 -19.21
C SER A 240 -1.38 13.88 -17.91
N LEU A 241 -0.70 13.75 -16.78
CA LEU A 241 -1.27 13.61 -15.45
C LEU A 241 -0.42 14.38 -14.44
N SER A 242 -1.07 15.11 -13.55
CA SER A 242 -0.41 15.80 -12.45
C SER A 242 -1.07 15.44 -11.13
N GLN A 243 -0.25 15.12 -10.13
CA GLN A 243 -0.66 15.05 -8.74
C GLN A 243 -0.49 16.43 -8.11
N ALA A 244 -1.57 17.00 -7.61
CA ALA A 244 -1.55 18.30 -6.94
C ALA A 244 -1.67 18.14 -5.43
N VAL A 245 -1.08 19.07 -4.69
CA VAL A 245 -1.10 19.11 -3.22
C VAL A 245 -1.40 20.52 -2.73
N GLU A 246 -2.13 20.62 -1.62
CA GLU A 246 -2.33 21.85 -0.85
C GLU A 246 -1.48 21.81 0.43
N MET A 247 -0.39 22.57 0.38
CA MET A 247 0.61 22.68 1.45
C MET A 247 0.16 23.63 2.54
N ARG A 248 0.63 23.39 3.77
CA ARG A 248 0.35 24.25 4.93
C ARG A 248 1.09 25.59 4.92
N ALA A 249 2.10 25.73 4.07
CA ALA A 249 2.91 26.93 3.93
C ALA A 249 3.41 27.05 2.47
N PRO A 250 3.77 28.25 2.01
CA PRO A 250 4.46 28.44 0.75
C PRO A 250 5.85 27.78 0.72
N TRP A 251 6.36 27.56 -0.48
CA TRP A 251 7.75 27.18 -0.71
C TRP A 251 8.72 28.13 -0.02
N SER A 252 9.67 27.55 0.72
CA SER A 252 10.75 28.29 1.37
C SER A 252 11.99 28.42 0.49
N GLY A 253 12.14 27.54 -0.51
CA GLY A 253 13.35 27.34 -1.29
C GLY A 253 14.36 26.38 -0.62
N ALA A 254 14.07 25.88 0.58
CA ALA A 254 14.90 24.90 1.28
C ALA A 254 14.40 23.47 0.97
N PRO A 255 15.16 22.65 0.20
CA PRO A 255 14.65 21.39 -0.33
C PRO A 255 14.05 20.43 0.70
N ALA A 256 14.70 20.26 1.85
CA ALA A 256 14.23 19.34 2.89
C ALA A 256 12.91 19.79 3.52
N GLY A 257 12.77 21.09 3.84
CA GLY A 257 11.54 21.65 4.39
C GLY A 257 10.40 21.62 3.37
N ASP A 258 10.72 21.94 2.12
CA ASP A 258 9.76 21.95 1.02
C ASP A 258 9.29 20.54 0.63
N ALA A 259 10.18 19.53 0.70
CA ALA A 259 9.80 18.13 0.54
C ALA A 259 8.89 17.65 1.67
N ALA A 260 9.15 18.07 2.91
CA ALA A 260 8.26 17.79 4.04
C ALA A 260 6.87 18.41 3.82
N LEU A 261 6.76 19.62 3.28
CA LEU A 261 5.46 20.24 2.95
C LEU A 261 4.66 19.41 1.94
N VAL A 262 5.31 18.88 0.89
CA VAL A 262 4.67 18.02 -0.11
C VAL A 262 4.24 16.69 0.50
N LEU A 263 5.15 16.00 1.20
CA LEU A 263 4.88 14.70 1.82
C LEU A 263 3.80 14.80 2.91
N ASP A 264 3.82 15.85 3.73
CA ASP A 264 2.79 16.12 4.74
C ASP A 264 1.42 16.36 4.11
N ALA A 265 1.36 17.07 2.97
CA ALA A 265 0.10 17.31 2.27
C ALA A 265 -0.46 16.01 1.66
N LEU A 266 0.39 15.17 1.06
CA LEU A 266 -0.01 13.85 0.55
C LEU A 266 -0.50 12.96 1.69
N ARG A 267 0.27 12.81 2.76
CA ARG A 267 -0.07 12.01 3.95
C ARG A 267 -1.37 12.48 4.60
N ALA A 268 -1.60 13.80 4.67
CA ALA A 268 -2.82 14.37 5.22
C ALA A 268 -4.01 14.32 4.25
N GLY A 269 -3.87 13.75 3.05
CA GLY A 269 -4.94 13.69 2.05
C GLY A 269 -5.30 15.04 1.43
N ARG A 270 -4.51 16.10 1.62
CA ARG A 270 -4.71 17.42 0.99
C ARG A 270 -4.21 17.43 -0.45
N ALA A 271 -4.82 16.61 -1.29
CA ALA A 271 -4.33 16.34 -2.64
C ALA A 271 -5.47 16.05 -3.62
N TRP A 272 -5.23 16.31 -4.91
CA TRP A 272 -6.12 15.90 -5.99
C TRP A 272 -5.31 15.50 -7.21
N THR A 273 -5.90 14.64 -8.03
CA THR A 273 -5.31 14.22 -9.30
C THR A 273 -5.99 14.99 -10.43
N MET A 274 -5.19 15.49 -11.38
CA MET A 274 -5.68 16.18 -12.56
C MET A 274 -5.08 15.57 -13.82
N VAL A 275 -5.93 15.23 -14.79
CA VAL A 275 -5.56 14.81 -16.13
C VAL A 275 -5.15 16.05 -16.91
N SER A 276 -3.90 16.48 -16.69
CA SER A 276 -3.35 17.71 -17.25
C SER A 276 -3.44 17.80 -18.77
N ALA A 277 -3.48 16.67 -19.46
CA ALA A 277 -3.71 16.61 -20.91
C ALA A 277 -5.08 17.15 -21.34
N PHE A 278 -6.12 17.10 -20.51
CA PHE A 278 -7.45 17.60 -20.89
C PHE A 278 -7.54 19.12 -20.70
N ALA A 279 -7.20 19.60 -19.50
CA ALA A 279 -7.14 21.01 -19.19
C ALA A 279 -6.24 21.29 -17.97
N GLY A 280 -5.77 22.54 -17.84
CA GLY A 280 -5.09 23.01 -16.64
C GLY A 280 -4.20 24.23 -16.86
N PRO A 281 -3.51 24.72 -15.80
CA PRO A 281 -3.62 24.25 -14.41
C PRO A 281 -4.98 24.61 -13.78
N ALA A 282 -5.46 23.81 -12.83
CA ALA A 282 -6.69 24.09 -12.09
C ALA A 282 -6.52 23.76 -10.61
N VAL A 283 -7.03 24.63 -9.75
CA VAL A 283 -7.03 24.44 -8.30
C VAL A 283 -8.39 23.90 -7.88
N ALA A 284 -8.38 22.71 -7.29
CA ALA A 284 -9.58 22.07 -6.76
C ALA A 284 -9.61 22.20 -5.24
N ARG A 285 -10.76 22.58 -4.70
CA ARG A 285 -11.01 22.55 -3.25
C ARG A 285 -12.30 21.81 -2.96
N LEU A 286 -12.25 21.04 -1.87
CA LEU A 286 -13.39 20.40 -1.28
C LEU A 286 -13.38 20.73 0.21
N ALA A 287 -14.48 21.31 0.68
CA ALA A 287 -14.66 21.66 2.08
C ALA A 287 -16.02 21.20 2.57
N ALA A 288 -16.08 20.76 3.83
CA ALA A 288 -17.29 20.45 4.55
C ALA A 288 -17.41 21.38 5.77
N LYS A 289 -18.64 21.82 6.06
CA LYS A 289 -18.97 22.63 7.23
C LYS A 289 -20.25 22.12 7.87
N ALA A 290 -20.24 21.92 9.17
CA ALA A 290 -21.44 21.63 9.97
C ALA A 290 -21.35 22.44 11.28
N GLY A 291 -22.33 23.31 11.51
CA GLY A 291 -22.29 24.27 12.61
C GLY A 291 -21.00 25.12 12.61
N ALA A 292 -20.21 24.99 13.67
CA ALA A 292 -18.91 25.65 13.84
C ALA A 292 -17.71 24.81 13.35
N GLU A 293 -17.89 23.50 13.10
CA GLU A 293 -16.82 22.65 12.60
C GLU A 293 -16.65 22.81 11.09
N SER A 294 -15.39 22.76 10.63
CA SER A 294 -15.06 22.75 9.21
C SER A 294 -13.88 21.83 8.94
N ALA A 295 -13.89 21.18 7.78
CA ALA A 295 -12.85 20.30 7.32
C ALA A 295 -12.62 20.51 5.82
N VAL A 296 -11.39 20.25 5.37
CA VAL A 296 -11.01 20.24 3.95
C VAL A 296 -10.61 18.82 3.53
N MET A 297 -10.17 18.64 2.29
CA MET A 297 -9.63 17.36 1.80
C MET A 297 -8.69 16.70 2.82
N GLY A 298 -8.98 15.42 3.11
CA GLY A 298 -8.29 14.58 4.09
C GLY A 298 -8.67 14.83 5.56
N GLY A 299 -9.39 15.91 5.86
CA GLY A 299 -9.93 16.19 7.18
C GLY A 299 -11.29 15.52 7.44
N SER A 300 -11.72 15.57 8.69
CA SER A 300 -12.97 14.95 9.16
C SER A 300 -13.80 15.92 9.99
N LEU A 301 -15.12 15.87 9.83
CA LEU A 301 -16.09 16.41 10.77
C LEU A 301 -16.61 15.32 11.70
N THR A 302 -17.06 15.69 12.90
CA THR A 302 -17.80 14.77 13.76
C THR A 302 -19.22 14.61 13.23
N ALA A 303 -19.76 13.37 13.22
CA ALA A 303 -21.16 13.15 12.89
C ALA A 303 -22.09 13.99 13.77
N THR A 304 -23.04 14.67 13.13
CA THR A 304 -23.98 15.60 13.76
C THR A 304 -25.37 15.44 13.16
N THR A 305 -26.39 15.90 13.88
CA THR A 305 -27.77 16.01 13.36
C THR A 305 -27.99 17.30 12.58
N GLU A 306 -27.07 18.27 12.69
CA GLU A 306 -27.12 19.49 11.89
C GLU A 306 -26.85 19.19 10.41
N PRO A 307 -27.49 19.92 9.48
CA PRO A 307 -27.17 19.80 8.07
C PRO A 307 -25.70 20.13 7.80
N VAL A 308 -25.06 19.32 6.95
CA VAL A 308 -23.72 19.59 6.45
C VAL A 308 -23.82 20.38 5.14
N GLU A 309 -22.97 21.39 4.98
CA GLU A 309 -22.70 22.03 3.70
C GLU A 309 -21.38 21.47 3.15
N ILE A 310 -21.40 20.96 1.93
CA ILE A 310 -20.21 20.49 1.21
C ILE A 310 -20.07 21.34 -0.04
N THR A 311 -18.93 22.00 -0.20
CA THR A 311 -18.64 22.86 -1.36
C THR A 311 -17.45 22.30 -2.11
N ALA A 312 -17.65 22.07 -3.42
CA ALA A 312 -16.63 21.69 -4.38
C ALA A 312 -16.40 22.85 -5.35
N THR A 313 -15.18 23.40 -5.35
CA THR A 313 -14.77 24.52 -6.19
C THR A 313 -13.64 24.10 -7.10
N ILE A 314 -13.79 24.33 -8.41
CA ILE A 314 -12.73 24.13 -9.41
C ILE A 314 -12.45 25.48 -10.07
N GLU A 315 -11.40 26.15 -9.58
CA GLU A 315 -11.10 27.52 -10.01
C GLU A 315 -10.83 27.61 -11.53
N GLY A 316 -11.49 28.57 -12.18
CA GLY A 316 -11.33 28.82 -13.62
C GLY A 316 -12.09 27.83 -14.53
N ALA A 317 -12.88 26.91 -13.98
CA ALA A 317 -13.51 25.82 -14.73
C ALA A 317 -15.05 25.86 -14.76
N ALA A 318 -15.64 27.03 -15.00
CA ALA A 318 -17.12 27.20 -15.05
C ALA A 318 -17.82 26.32 -16.12
N HIS A 319 -17.08 25.81 -17.10
CA HIS A 319 -17.58 24.94 -18.16
C HIS A 319 -17.33 23.44 -17.89
N ALA A 320 -16.75 23.08 -16.74
CA ALA A 320 -16.63 21.69 -16.31
C ALA A 320 -17.90 21.28 -15.56
N ARG A 321 -18.34 20.03 -15.74
CA ARG A 321 -19.35 19.44 -14.86
C ARG A 321 -18.65 19.01 -13.58
N VAL A 322 -19.04 19.55 -12.44
CA VAL A 322 -18.54 19.13 -11.13
C VAL A 322 -19.63 18.30 -10.45
N ALA A 323 -19.21 17.26 -9.73
CA ALA A 323 -20.08 16.39 -8.98
C ALA A 323 -19.48 16.11 -7.60
N ILE A 324 -20.32 16.17 -6.57
CA ILE A 324 -20.00 15.70 -5.22
C ILE A 324 -20.52 14.28 -5.09
N TRP A 325 -19.61 13.38 -4.74
CA TRP A 325 -19.87 11.97 -4.51
C TRP A 325 -19.79 11.69 -3.02
N HIS A 326 -20.76 10.95 -2.50
CA HIS A 326 -20.70 10.34 -1.18
C HIS A 326 -20.55 8.84 -1.35
N ASN A 327 -19.40 8.31 -0.95
CA ASN A 327 -18.97 6.95 -1.28
C ASN A 327 -19.11 6.70 -2.80
N ASP A 328 -19.97 5.77 -3.21
CA ASP A 328 -20.21 5.38 -4.60
C ASP A 328 -21.43 6.06 -5.24
N ARG A 329 -22.04 7.05 -4.58
CA ARG A 329 -23.25 7.75 -5.05
C ARG A 329 -22.98 9.23 -5.32
N GLU A 330 -23.35 9.71 -6.50
CA GLU A 330 -23.42 11.15 -6.77
C GLU A 330 -24.60 11.78 -6.00
N ILE A 331 -24.34 12.80 -5.19
CA ILE A 331 -25.36 13.47 -4.36
C ILE A 331 -25.69 14.89 -4.81
N ALA A 332 -24.79 15.53 -5.56
CA ALA A 332 -25.02 16.83 -6.17
C ALA A 332 -24.12 16.99 -7.40
N SER A 333 -24.59 17.68 -8.43
CA SER A 333 -23.79 18.04 -9.59
C SER A 333 -24.29 19.31 -10.27
N GLY A 334 -23.42 19.94 -11.05
CA GLY A 334 -23.69 21.19 -11.74
C GLY A 334 -22.52 21.59 -12.65
N MET A 335 -22.64 22.75 -13.29
CA MET A 335 -21.57 23.36 -14.08
C MET A 335 -20.78 24.33 -13.20
N GLY A 336 -19.44 24.22 -13.19
CA GLY A 336 -18.59 25.00 -12.29
C GLY A 336 -18.75 24.57 -10.83
N ASP A 337 -18.68 25.52 -9.91
CA ASP A 337 -18.73 25.24 -8.48
C ASP A 337 -20.07 24.62 -8.05
N VAL A 338 -20.00 23.60 -7.18
CA VAL A 338 -21.17 22.86 -6.70
C VAL A 338 -21.22 22.89 -5.18
N ARG A 339 -22.42 23.10 -4.65
CA ARG A 339 -22.72 23.02 -3.23
C ARG A 339 -23.80 21.98 -2.98
N TYR A 340 -23.57 21.14 -1.98
CA TYR A 340 -24.56 20.25 -1.39
C TYR A 340 -24.90 20.75 0.02
N GLN A 341 -26.19 20.78 0.35
CA GLN A 341 -26.67 21.04 1.71
C GLN A 341 -27.70 19.97 2.07
N GLY A 342 -27.42 19.18 3.11
CA GLY A 342 -28.28 18.06 3.47
C GLY A 342 -27.81 17.31 4.72
N PRO A 343 -28.33 16.10 4.98
CA PRO A 343 -27.94 15.29 6.12
C PRO A 343 -26.43 14.99 6.16
N ALA A 344 -25.84 15.02 7.35
CA ALA A 344 -24.45 14.65 7.60
C ALA A 344 -24.26 13.12 7.61
N GLU A 345 -24.42 12.47 6.46
CA GLU A 345 -24.25 11.02 6.33
C GLU A 345 -22.78 10.62 6.58
N VAL A 346 -22.54 9.66 7.48
CA VAL A 346 -21.19 9.15 7.75
C VAL A 346 -20.57 8.58 6.49
N GLY A 347 -19.29 8.89 6.26
CA GLY A 347 -18.52 8.36 5.13
C GLY A 347 -17.65 9.41 4.46
N ALA A 348 -17.17 9.04 3.28
CA ALA A 348 -16.27 9.87 2.48
C ALA A 348 -17.06 10.67 1.45
N TYR A 349 -16.71 11.93 1.31
CA TYR A 349 -17.23 12.83 0.27
C TYR A 349 -16.07 13.27 -0.62
N ARG A 350 -16.14 13.04 -1.92
CA ARG A 350 -15.13 13.51 -2.90
C ARG A 350 -15.78 14.35 -4.00
N ALA A 351 -15.00 15.19 -4.66
CA ALA A 351 -15.42 15.88 -5.85
C ALA A 351 -14.78 15.26 -7.09
N GLU A 352 -15.57 15.14 -8.16
CA GLU A 352 -15.10 14.78 -9.48
C GLU A 352 -15.51 15.87 -10.48
N ALA A 353 -14.57 16.34 -11.30
CA ALA A 353 -14.86 17.25 -12.40
C ALA A 353 -14.68 16.51 -13.73
N SER A 354 -15.58 16.74 -14.69
CA SER A 354 -15.52 16.18 -16.03
C SER A 354 -15.69 17.26 -17.09
N LEU A 355 -15.07 17.02 -18.25
CA LEU A 355 -15.15 17.88 -19.42
C LEU A 355 -15.89 17.15 -20.53
N ALA A 356 -16.71 17.89 -21.28
CA ALA A 356 -17.45 17.33 -22.40
C ALA A 356 -16.50 16.68 -23.43
N GLY A 357 -16.86 15.50 -23.92
CA GLY A 357 -16.06 14.75 -24.90
C GLY A 357 -15.02 13.78 -24.30
N PHE A 358 -14.90 13.73 -22.97
CA PHE A 358 -14.03 12.77 -22.27
C PHE A 358 -14.87 11.86 -21.35
N SER A 359 -14.57 10.56 -21.35
CA SER A 359 -15.20 9.56 -20.48
C SER A 359 -14.53 9.44 -19.10
N MET A 360 -13.29 9.89 -19.00
CA MET A 360 -12.46 9.85 -17.80
C MET A 360 -12.62 11.19 -17.04
N PRO A 361 -12.74 11.16 -15.69
CA PRO A 361 -12.83 12.40 -14.92
C PRO A 361 -11.57 13.25 -15.13
N TRP A 362 -11.74 14.54 -15.37
CA TRP A 362 -10.63 15.46 -15.53
C TRP A 362 -9.91 15.71 -14.20
N ILE A 363 -10.67 15.89 -13.11
CA ILE A 363 -10.13 16.05 -11.76
C ILE A 363 -10.85 15.10 -10.81
N VAL A 364 -10.10 14.48 -9.90
CA VAL A 364 -10.63 13.73 -8.75
C VAL A 364 -9.91 14.21 -7.49
N THR A 365 -10.68 14.70 -6.51
CA THR A 365 -10.12 15.14 -5.23
C THR A 365 -9.99 13.97 -4.26
N ASN A 366 -9.06 14.08 -3.31
CA ASN A 366 -9.20 13.30 -2.09
C ASN A 366 -10.47 13.72 -1.33
N PRO A 367 -11.01 12.81 -0.50
CA PRO A 367 -12.26 13.06 0.19
C PRO A 367 -12.09 13.94 1.43
N VAL A 368 -13.17 14.63 1.81
CA VAL A 368 -13.42 15.07 3.19
C VAL A 368 -14.34 14.05 3.85
N TYR A 369 -14.21 13.83 5.16
CA TYR A 369 -14.95 12.79 5.86
C TYR A 369 -15.98 13.36 6.83
N ILE A 370 -17.08 12.64 7.00
CA ILE A 370 -17.92 12.74 8.18
C ILE A 370 -17.68 11.45 8.96
N ALA A 371 -16.97 11.57 10.07
CA ALA A 371 -16.62 10.42 10.89
C ALA A 371 -17.83 10.00 11.73
N ALA A 372 -18.05 8.69 11.85
CA ALA A 372 -18.96 8.19 12.88
C ALA A 372 -18.50 8.74 14.25
N PRO A 373 -19.44 9.00 15.18
CA PRO A 373 -19.04 9.30 16.55
C PRO A 373 -18.09 8.19 17.00
N PRO A 374 -16.97 8.52 17.68
CA PRO A 374 -16.10 7.49 18.20
C PRO A 374 -16.98 6.51 18.98
N PRO A 375 -16.89 5.19 18.74
CA PRO A 375 -17.59 4.25 19.58
C PRO A 375 -17.24 4.61 21.02
N ILE A 376 -18.25 4.75 21.89
CA ILE A 376 -18.01 4.84 23.33
C ILE A 376 -17.04 3.70 23.61
N ALA A 377 -15.86 4.04 24.12
CA ALA A 377 -14.81 3.08 24.37
C ALA A 377 -15.27 2.12 25.48
N THR A 378 -16.15 1.17 25.14
CA THR A 378 -16.02 -0.16 25.67
C THR A 378 -14.68 -0.60 25.13
N ALA A 379 -13.65 -0.46 25.96
CA ALA A 379 -12.38 -1.10 25.69
C ALA A 379 -12.73 -2.51 25.23
N VAL A 380 -12.52 -2.81 23.94
CA VAL A 380 -12.38 -4.19 23.54
C VAL A 380 -11.21 -4.62 24.39
N PRO A 381 -11.43 -5.42 25.45
CA PRO A 381 -10.33 -5.78 26.31
C PRO A 381 -9.31 -6.39 25.36
N ALA A 382 -8.08 -5.90 25.34
CA ALA A 382 -6.96 -6.64 24.76
C ALA A 382 -7.16 -8.06 25.27
N ALA A 383 -7.51 -9.00 24.38
CA ALA A 383 -8.20 -10.22 24.74
C ALA A 383 -7.50 -10.77 25.97
N LYS A 384 -8.11 -10.58 27.16
CA LYS A 384 -7.50 -11.05 28.39
C LYS A 384 -7.33 -12.54 28.14
N PRO A 385 -6.16 -13.14 28.43
CA PRO A 385 -6.00 -14.58 28.30
C PRO A 385 -7.25 -15.20 28.91
N GLN A 386 -8.04 -15.91 28.10
CA GLN A 386 -9.28 -16.46 28.62
C GLN A 386 -8.82 -17.38 29.75
N PRO A 387 -9.34 -17.22 30.98
CA PRO A 387 -8.87 -17.99 32.14
C PRO A 387 -9.00 -19.51 31.95
N ASP A 388 -9.70 -19.93 30.89
CA ASP A 388 -9.93 -21.31 30.49
C ASP A 388 -9.12 -21.78 29.25
N ASP A 389 -8.20 -20.97 28.73
CA ASP A 389 -7.32 -21.38 27.64
C ASP A 389 -6.39 -22.52 28.09
N LEU A 390 -6.26 -23.56 27.25
CA LEU A 390 -5.27 -24.60 27.48
C LEU A 390 -3.89 -24.08 27.06
N LEU A 391 -2.98 -23.95 28.02
CA LEU A 391 -1.62 -23.46 27.79
C LEU A 391 -0.60 -24.59 27.96
N ILE A 392 0.18 -24.85 26.91
CA ILE A 392 1.21 -25.90 26.90
C ILE A 392 2.58 -25.22 26.79
N PRO A 393 3.35 -25.09 27.88
CA PRO A 393 4.66 -24.47 27.84
C PRO A 393 5.68 -25.33 27.08
N LEU A 394 6.47 -24.72 26.20
CA LEU A 394 7.60 -25.35 25.54
C LEU A 394 8.86 -25.04 26.35
N THR A 395 9.35 -26.04 27.08
CA THR A 395 10.48 -25.86 28.01
C THR A 395 11.77 -25.51 27.26
N PRO A 396 12.62 -24.62 27.82
CA PRO A 396 13.91 -24.28 27.22
C PRO A 396 14.86 -25.46 27.03
N GLY A 397 14.82 -26.45 27.93
CA GLY A 397 15.61 -27.69 27.83
C GLY A 397 14.95 -28.79 26.99
N GLY A 398 13.92 -28.48 26.19
CA GLY A 398 13.31 -29.42 25.27
C GLY A 398 14.18 -29.72 24.04
N ASP A 399 13.68 -30.56 23.13
CA ASP A 399 14.29 -30.89 21.82
C ASP A 399 14.26 -29.71 20.85
N TRP A 400 15.09 -28.71 21.15
CA TRP A 400 15.45 -27.62 20.27
C TRP A 400 16.68 -28.03 19.46
N ALA A 401 16.63 -27.81 18.16
CA ALA A 401 17.70 -28.10 17.23
C ALA A 401 17.90 -26.93 16.26
N ILE A 402 19.10 -26.84 15.69
CA ILE A 402 19.40 -25.89 14.63
C ILE A 402 19.21 -26.58 13.28
N GLU A 403 18.51 -25.91 12.38
CA GLU A 403 18.43 -26.25 10.96
C GLU A 403 18.96 -25.09 10.15
N HIS A 404 19.74 -25.35 9.11
CA HIS A 404 20.36 -24.27 8.34
C HIS A 404 20.61 -24.65 6.89
N GLY A 405 20.79 -23.61 6.06
CA GLY A 405 21.24 -23.73 4.69
C GLY A 405 22.72 -24.12 4.57
N PRO A 406 23.20 -24.37 3.34
CA PRO A 406 24.52 -24.97 3.12
C PRO A 406 25.71 -24.21 3.70
N THR A 407 25.64 -22.87 3.74
CA THR A 407 26.73 -22.02 4.28
C THR A 407 26.27 -21.13 5.43
N SER A 408 25.06 -21.36 5.92
CA SER A 408 24.50 -20.77 7.12
C SER A 408 24.86 -21.61 8.35
N ASP A 409 24.69 -21.06 9.54
CA ASP A 409 25.02 -21.73 10.80
C ASP A 409 24.12 -21.20 11.94
N GLY A 410 24.13 -21.87 13.08
CA GLY A 410 23.43 -21.42 14.28
C GLY A 410 23.82 -22.18 15.53
N SER A 411 23.41 -21.64 16.68
CA SER A 411 23.61 -22.24 17.99
C SER A 411 22.37 -22.07 18.85
N VAL A 412 22.12 -23.03 19.72
CA VAL A 412 21.06 -22.98 20.71
C VAL A 412 21.65 -23.10 22.11
N ALA A 413 21.24 -22.20 23.00
CA ALA A 413 21.64 -22.23 24.40
C ALA A 413 20.46 -21.86 25.31
N MET A 414 20.45 -22.38 26.52
CA MET A 414 19.51 -21.92 27.55
C MET A 414 19.96 -20.56 28.08
N ASP A 415 19.06 -19.59 28.16
CA ASP A 415 19.37 -18.29 28.73
C ASP A 415 19.35 -18.37 30.28
N PRO A 416 20.34 -17.80 30.99
CA PRO A 416 20.36 -17.79 32.46
C PRO A 416 19.11 -17.18 33.08
N GLY A 417 18.49 -16.20 32.41
CA GLY A 417 17.24 -15.56 32.83
C GLY A 417 15.98 -16.28 32.35
N GLY A 418 16.10 -17.55 31.96
CA GLY A 418 15.03 -18.37 31.39
C GLY A 418 14.74 -18.05 29.92
N GLY A 419 14.47 -19.10 29.14
CA GLY A 419 14.22 -19.01 27.70
C GLY A 419 15.31 -19.68 26.87
N VAL A 420 15.15 -19.57 25.56
CA VAL A 420 16.06 -20.15 24.55
C VAL A 420 16.74 -19.02 23.80
N ARG A 421 18.07 -19.04 23.78
CA ARG A 421 18.91 -18.16 22.98
C ARG A 421 19.27 -18.87 21.68
N PHE A 422 18.97 -18.22 20.58
CA PHE A 422 19.28 -18.66 19.23
C PHE A 422 20.32 -17.72 18.63
N GLY A 423 21.57 -18.17 18.57
CA GLY A 423 22.60 -17.50 17.79
C GLY A 423 22.51 -17.95 16.34
N PHE A 424 22.64 -17.03 15.38
CA PHE A 424 22.51 -17.36 13.96
C PHE A 424 23.60 -16.70 13.12
N ARG A 425 23.89 -17.30 11.96
CA ARG A 425 24.63 -16.70 10.84
C ARG A 425 23.99 -17.13 9.52
N VAL A 426 23.59 -16.18 8.69
CA VAL A 426 23.08 -16.45 7.35
C VAL A 426 24.24 -16.48 6.35
N GLY A 427 24.31 -17.52 5.52
CA GLY A 427 25.36 -17.72 4.52
C GLY A 427 25.35 -16.67 3.40
N THR A 428 26.41 -16.63 2.61
CA THR A 428 26.60 -15.64 1.52
C THR A 428 26.60 -16.26 0.11
N VAL A 429 26.68 -17.59 0.00
CA VAL A 429 27.08 -18.24 -1.25
C VAL A 429 25.91 -18.57 -2.18
N ARG A 430 24.71 -18.85 -1.63
CA ARG A 430 23.53 -19.24 -2.43
C ARG A 430 22.25 -18.52 -1.98
N PRO A 431 22.07 -17.25 -2.37
CA PRO A 431 20.83 -16.52 -2.07
C PRO A 431 19.58 -17.34 -2.44
N GLY A 432 18.62 -17.43 -1.51
CA GLY A 432 17.40 -18.25 -1.66
C GLY A 432 17.49 -19.69 -1.12
N LEU A 433 18.69 -20.23 -0.87
CA LEU A 433 18.90 -21.51 -0.17
C LEU A 433 19.51 -21.33 1.23
N GLU A 434 19.99 -20.13 1.55
CA GLU A 434 20.55 -19.81 2.85
C GLU A 434 19.45 -19.43 3.84
N TYR A 435 19.47 -20.09 5.00
CA TYR A 435 18.63 -19.81 6.14
C TYR A 435 19.29 -20.32 7.41
N SER A 436 18.91 -19.78 8.56
CA SER A 436 19.21 -20.36 9.87
C SER A 436 17.92 -20.41 10.67
N ALA A 437 17.63 -21.54 11.29
CA ALA A 437 16.39 -21.78 11.99
C ALA A 437 16.61 -22.49 13.31
N LEU A 438 15.92 -22.01 14.35
CA LEU A 438 15.74 -22.74 15.59
C LEU A 438 14.44 -23.55 15.48
N ALA A 439 14.54 -24.87 15.51
CA ALA A 439 13.43 -25.80 15.39
C ALA A 439 13.11 -26.48 16.72
N ARG A 440 11.83 -26.51 17.10
CA ARG A 440 11.29 -27.33 18.19
C ARG A 440 10.50 -28.49 17.61
N SER A 441 10.96 -29.71 17.85
CA SER A 441 10.15 -30.91 17.58
C SER A 441 9.00 -31.01 18.58
N MET A 442 7.83 -31.41 18.10
CA MET A 442 6.63 -31.60 18.93
C MET A 442 6.36 -33.07 19.28
N GLY A 443 7.15 -34.01 18.75
CA GLY A 443 6.96 -35.45 18.95
C GLY A 443 5.61 -35.98 18.41
N GLU A 444 5.24 -37.20 18.79
CA GLU A 444 4.01 -37.87 18.34
C GLU A 444 2.74 -37.46 19.12
N THR A 445 2.91 -36.79 20.26
CA THR A 445 1.85 -36.52 21.25
C THR A 445 1.31 -35.09 21.22
N ALA A 446 1.67 -34.28 20.22
CA ALA A 446 1.28 -32.88 20.16
C ALA A 446 -0.25 -32.70 20.13
N GLU A 447 -0.80 -32.15 21.21
CA GLU A 447 -2.19 -31.69 21.22
C GLU A 447 -2.39 -30.59 20.17
N SER A 448 -3.60 -30.51 19.63
CA SER A 448 -3.92 -29.49 18.66
C SER A 448 -4.07 -28.12 19.31
N PHE A 449 -3.49 -27.08 18.73
CA PHE A 449 -3.57 -25.70 19.23
C PHE A 449 -4.03 -24.73 18.14
N ASP A 450 -4.43 -23.52 18.54
CA ASP A 450 -4.85 -22.45 17.61
C ASP A 450 -3.84 -21.30 17.52
N ARG A 451 -2.87 -21.22 18.44
CA ARG A 451 -1.82 -20.20 18.41
C ARG A 451 -0.57 -20.59 19.19
N VAL A 452 0.52 -19.89 18.87
CA VAL A 452 1.76 -19.88 19.65
C VAL A 452 1.97 -18.49 20.22
N GLU A 453 2.37 -18.44 21.48
CA GLU A 453 2.70 -17.22 22.20
C GLU A 453 4.14 -17.30 22.72
N PHE A 454 4.86 -16.18 22.65
CA PHE A 454 6.20 -16.05 23.19
C PHE A 454 6.53 -14.59 23.45
N THR A 455 7.57 -14.33 24.24
CA THR A 455 8.21 -13.02 24.33
C THR A 455 9.52 -13.08 23.57
N GLY A 456 9.67 -12.25 22.53
CA GLY A 456 10.85 -12.26 21.66
C GLY A 456 11.62 -10.94 21.73
N SER A 457 12.94 -11.02 21.60
CA SER A 457 13.84 -9.90 21.29
C SER A 457 15.01 -10.38 20.44
N SER A 458 15.66 -9.47 19.73
CA SER A 458 16.84 -9.74 18.89
C SER A 458 17.95 -8.73 19.14
N SER A 459 19.18 -9.05 18.75
CA SER A 459 20.34 -8.16 18.87
C SER A 459 20.27 -6.92 17.97
N ALA A 460 19.43 -6.95 16.92
CA ALA A 460 19.16 -5.84 16.01
C ALA A 460 17.74 -5.96 15.44
N PRO A 461 17.12 -4.86 14.95
CA PRO A 461 15.84 -4.90 14.26
C PRO A 461 15.83 -5.91 13.11
N MET A 462 14.83 -6.78 13.06
CA MET A 462 14.68 -7.80 12.01
C MET A 462 13.28 -8.38 11.92
N ARG A 463 13.03 -9.09 10.82
CA ARG A 463 11.88 -9.99 10.67
C ARG A 463 12.32 -11.44 10.85
N VAL A 464 11.51 -12.22 11.54
CA VAL A 464 11.69 -13.67 11.76
C VAL A 464 10.42 -14.38 11.31
N LEU A 465 10.56 -15.44 10.52
CA LEU A 465 9.45 -16.28 10.13
C LEU A 465 9.17 -17.31 11.23
N VAL A 466 8.01 -17.21 11.86
CA VAL A 466 7.50 -18.28 12.72
C VAL A 466 6.82 -19.30 11.83
N GLN A 467 7.46 -20.45 11.64
CA GLN A 467 7.03 -21.51 10.73
C GLN A 467 6.50 -22.73 11.49
N PHE A 468 5.50 -23.37 10.91
CA PHE A 468 4.85 -24.59 11.38
C PHE A 468 4.99 -25.65 10.32
N ARG A 469 5.51 -26.83 10.68
CA ARG A 469 5.51 -28.01 9.80
C ARG A 469 4.35 -28.91 10.16
N LEU A 470 3.41 -29.08 9.24
CA LEU A 470 2.28 -30.00 9.37
C LEU A 470 2.60 -31.35 8.72
N PRO A 471 1.92 -32.44 9.12
CA PRO A 471 1.97 -33.71 8.39
C PRO A 471 1.47 -33.56 6.94
N GLY A 472 2.23 -34.08 5.96
CA GLY A 472 1.91 -34.03 4.52
C GLY A 472 3.17 -33.81 3.66
N GLY A 473 3.26 -34.37 2.44
CA GLY A 473 4.45 -34.28 1.58
C GLY A 473 5.70 -35.02 2.10
N SER A 474 6.84 -34.93 1.40
CA SER A 474 8.11 -35.56 1.82
C SER A 474 8.77 -34.87 3.03
N ASP A 475 8.66 -33.54 3.12
CA ASP A 475 9.30 -32.73 4.18
C ASP A 475 8.32 -32.00 5.12
N GLY A 476 7.01 -32.31 5.04
CA GLY A 476 5.97 -31.58 5.76
C GLY A 476 5.41 -30.39 4.98
N GLU A 477 4.13 -30.08 5.18
CA GLU A 477 3.54 -28.83 4.68
C GLU A 477 3.99 -27.67 5.59
N ARG A 478 4.59 -26.64 5.01
CA ARG A 478 5.17 -25.51 5.75
C ARG A 478 4.25 -24.30 5.74
N TRP A 479 3.91 -23.79 6.90
CA TRP A 479 3.10 -22.58 7.05
C TRP A 479 3.84 -21.55 7.86
N SER A 480 3.77 -20.27 7.55
CA SER A 480 4.52 -19.26 8.31
C SER A 480 3.77 -17.96 8.53
N ARG A 481 4.25 -17.21 9.52
CA ARG A 481 3.91 -15.81 9.76
C ARG A 481 5.21 -15.04 10.03
N SER A 482 5.41 -13.91 9.38
CA SER A 482 6.53 -13.03 9.73
C SER A 482 6.21 -12.21 10.97
N VAL A 483 7.19 -12.02 11.84
CA VAL A 483 7.09 -11.17 13.04
C VAL A 483 8.31 -10.27 13.16
N TYR A 484 8.10 -9.05 13.67
CA TYR A 484 9.18 -8.10 13.92
C TYR A 484 9.77 -8.29 15.31
N LEU A 485 11.10 -8.28 15.39
CA LEU A 485 11.88 -8.27 16.64
C LEU A 485 12.90 -7.12 16.60
N ASP A 486 13.19 -6.57 17.78
CA ASP A 486 14.31 -5.68 18.02
C ASP A 486 14.87 -5.95 19.43
N THR A 487 15.72 -5.04 19.93
CA THR A 487 16.33 -5.14 21.26
C THR A 487 15.35 -5.07 22.41
N THR A 488 14.08 -4.72 22.17
CA THR A 488 13.04 -4.61 23.18
C THR A 488 12.22 -5.90 23.24
N PRO A 489 12.27 -6.65 24.38
CA PRO A 489 11.43 -7.82 24.57
C PRO A 489 9.95 -7.48 24.46
N ARG A 490 9.23 -8.19 23.58
CA ARG A 490 7.80 -7.95 23.33
C ARG A 490 7.00 -9.25 23.27
N PRO A 491 5.76 -9.28 23.81
CA PRO A 491 4.88 -10.41 23.65
C PRO A 491 4.40 -10.51 22.20
N ILE A 492 4.41 -11.72 21.66
CA ILE A 492 4.02 -12.05 20.30
C ILE A 492 3.03 -13.20 20.35
N THR A 493 1.99 -13.10 19.53
CA THR A 493 1.01 -14.17 19.31
C THR A 493 0.91 -14.44 17.83
N VAL A 494 1.14 -15.68 17.43
CA VAL A 494 0.95 -16.16 16.05
C VAL A 494 -0.20 -17.15 16.04
N ARG A 495 -1.32 -16.78 15.44
CA ARG A 495 -2.49 -17.65 15.29
C ARG A 495 -2.38 -18.51 14.04
N MET A 496 -2.89 -19.74 14.10
CA MET A 496 -2.98 -20.62 12.93
C MET A 496 -3.82 -20.00 11.80
N THR A 497 -4.80 -19.17 12.14
CA THR A 497 -5.60 -18.43 11.15
C THR A 497 -4.79 -17.42 10.33
N ASP A 498 -3.66 -16.98 10.87
CA ASP A 498 -2.88 -15.87 10.35
C ASP A 498 -1.72 -16.34 9.46
N VAL A 499 -1.38 -17.64 9.50
CA VAL A 499 -0.26 -18.19 8.74
C VAL A 499 -0.61 -18.44 7.27
N THR A 500 0.39 -18.35 6.41
CA THR A 500 0.32 -18.57 4.96
C THR A 500 1.20 -19.75 4.54
N PRO A 501 0.86 -20.49 3.47
CA PRO A 501 1.64 -21.64 3.02
C PRO A 501 2.97 -21.19 2.39
N VAL A 502 4.03 -21.96 2.61
CA VAL A 502 5.40 -21.70 2.13
C VAL A 502 5.82 -22.77 1.14
N GLY A 503 6.01 -22.36 -0.12
CA GLY A 503 6.52 -23.25 -1.18
C GLY A 503 5.47 -24.21 -1.78
N PHE A 504 4.18 -24.00 -1.50
CA PHE A 504 3.07 -24.73 -2.13
C PHE A 504 1.77 -23.92 -2.13
N GLN A 505 0.77 -24.40 -2.86
CA GLN A 505 -0.58 -23.84 -2.86
C GLN A 505 -1.51 -24.67 -1.98
N ALA A 506 -2.19 -24.02 -1.03
CA ALA A 506 -3.15 -24.66 -0.14
C ALA A 506 -4.57 -24.15 -0.41
N THR A 507 -5.56 -25.05 -0.38
CA THR A 507 -6.99 -24.68 -0.53
C THR A 507 -7.66 -24.32 0.79
N ARG A 508 -7.04 -24.62 1.94
CA ARG A 508 -7.58 -24.32 3.28
C ARG A 508 -6.46 -23.94 4.24
N ARG A 509 -6.70 -22.91 5.06
CA ARG A 509 -5.82 -22.53 6.18
C ARG A 509 -6.01 -23.50 7.35
N PRO A 510 -4.94 -23.87 8.07
CA PRO A 510 -5.09 -24.51 9.37
C PRO A 510 -5.73 -23.51 10.34
N VAL A 511 -6.76 -23.93 11.08
CA VAL A 511 -7.36 -23.11 12.16
C VAL A 511 -6.97 -23.67 13.52
N VAL A 512 -6.92 -25.00 13.61
CA VAL A 512 -6.42 -25.79 14.72
C VAL A 512 -5.62 -26.93 14.11
N ALA A 513 -4.40 -27.19 14.57
CA ALA A 513 -3.55 -28.18 13.92
C ALA A 513 -2.66 -28.95 14.90
N ARG A 514 -2.32 -30.19 14.53
CA ARG A 514 -1.18 -30.92 15.10
C ARG A 514 0.04 -30.62 14.23
N VAL A 515 1.03 -29.94 14.80
CA VAL A 515 2.29 -29.63 14.09
C VAL A 515 3.36 -30.64 14.47
N LYS A 516 4.22 -31.00 13.51
CA LYS A 516 5.43 -31.81 13.74
C LYS A 516 6.53 -30.98 14.39
N SER A 517 6.70 -29.74 13.93
CA SER A 517 7.67 -28.82 14.49
C SER A 517 7.25 -27.35 14.33
N ILE A 518 7.78 -26.53 15.23
CA ILE A 518 7.70 -25.07 15.19
C ILE A 518 9.11 -24.55 14.97
N LEU A 519 9.27 -23.62 14.04
CA LEU A 519 10.58 -23.06 13.71
C LEU A 519 10.55 -21.53 13.78
N PHE A 520 11.68 -20.97 14.18
CA PHE A 520 11.97 -19.55 14.08
C PHE A 520 13.06 -19.39 13.03
N VAL A 521 12.68 -18.95 11.83
CA VAL A 521 13.52 -19.01 10.63
C VAL A 521 13.97 -17.60 10.24
N LEU A 522 15.26 -17.45 9.97
CA LEU A 522 15.87 -16.31 9.30
C LEU A 522 16.30 -16.75 7.92
N ASP A 523 15.74 -16.16 6.88
CA ASP A 523 16.10 -16.43 5.49
C ASP A 523 16.60 -15.16 4.80
N THR A 524 17.01 -15.30 3.54
CA THR A 524 17.53 -14.19 2.74
C THR A 524 16.47 -13.19 2.26
N LEU A 525 15.18 -13.38 2.57
CA LEU A 525 14.13 -12.45 2.18
C LEU A 525 14.28 -11.14 2.94
N ASN A 526 14.31 -11.21 4.27
CA ASN A 526 14.50 -10.04 5.12
C ASN A 526 15.91 -9.95 5.72
N THR A 527 16.71 -11.02 5.72
CA THR A 527 18.06 -10.99 6.31
C THR A 527 19.13 -10.89 5.22
N ALA A 528 20.00 -9.88 5.31
CA ALA A 528 21.10 -9.74 4.36
C ALA A 528 22.06 -10.94 4.48
N PRO A 529 22.57 -11.49 3.35
CA PRO A 529 23.58 -12.54 3.40
C PRO A 529 24.80 -12.12 4.22
N GLY A 530 25.32 -13.02 5.07
CA GLY A 530 26.44 -12.73 5.98
C GLY A 530 26.05 -12.14 7.33
N THR A 531 24.77 -11.78 7.55
CA THR A 531 24.30 -11.29 8.84
C THR A 531 24.43 -12.35 9.92
N SER A 532 24.85 -11.94 11.12
CA SER A 532 24.85 -12.76 12.33
C SER A 532 24.28 -11.98 13.51
N GLY A 533 23.80 -12.70 14.51
CA GLY A 533 23.21 -12.10 15.69
C GLY A 533 22.59 -13.12 16.62
N GLU A 534 21.78 -12.63 17.55
CA GLU A 534 21.08 -13.46 18.54
C GLU A 534 19.60 -13.10 18.61
N ILE A 535 18.76 -14.12 18.80
CA ILE A 535 17.35 -14.00 19.18
C ILE A 535 17.17 -14.66 20.54
N LEU A 536 16.44 -14.00 21.43
CA LEU A 536 16.03 -14.53 22.72
C LEU A 536 14.52 -14.77 22.73
N LEU A 537 14.13 -16.00 22.99
CA LEU A 537 12.74 -16.43 23.09
C LEU A 537 12.43 -16.85 24.53
N LYS A 538 11.51 -16.14 25.18
CA LYS A 538 11.03 -16.46 26.53
C LYS A 538 9.57 -16.87 26.50
N ASN A 539 9.16 -17.69 27.47
CA ASN A 539 7.77 -18.08 27.69
C ASN A 539 7.08 -18.64 26.43
N VAL A 540 7.82 -19.41 25.61
CA VAL A 540 7.24 -20.02 24.41
C VAL A 540 6.19 -21.04 24.84
N ARG A 541 4.96 -20.89 24.36
CA ARG A 541 3.84 -21.76 24.72
C ARG A 541 2.86 -21.92 23.57
N LEU A 542 2.25 -23.09 23.48
CA LEU A 542 1.06 -23.31 22.64
C LEU A 542 -0.16 -22.90 23.44
N ALA A 543 -1.16 -22.34 22.78
CA ALA A 543 -2.43 -22.04 23.38
C ALA A 543 -3.60 -22.51 22.50
N ARG A 544 -4.66 -22.97 23.16
CA ARG A 544 -5.92 -23.35 22.52
C ARG A 544 -7.08 -22.77 23.32
N SER A 545 -7.98 -22.07 22.63
CA SER A 545 -9.24 -21.66 23.21
C SER A 545 -10.17 -22.85 23.41
N ARG A 546 -10.71 -22.99 24.62
CA ARG A 546 -11.78 -23.96 24.88
C ARG A 546 -13.04 -23.55 24.11
N PRO A 547 -13.82 -24.50 23.56
CA PRO A 547 -15.11 -24.16 22.98
C PRO A 547 -15.96 -23.48 24.05
N VAL A 548 -16.54 -22.32 23.71
CA VAL A 548 -17.50 -21.64 24.58
C VAL A 548 -18.70 -22.57 24.76
N SER A 549 -18.77 -23.25 25.90
CA SER A 549 -19.99 -23.90 26.33
C SER A 549 -21.03 -22.80 26.54
N GLY A 550 -22.00 -22.71 25.62
CA GLY A 550 -23.19 -21.90 25.85
C GLY A 550 -23.91 -22.37 27.13
N PRO A 551 -24.87 -21.60 27.66
CA PRO A 551 -25.51 -21.88 28.95
C PRO A 551 -26.21 -23.24 29.08
N ASN A 552 -26.31 -24.04 28.01
CA ASN A 552 -26.88 -25.37 28.04
C ASN A 552 -25.82 -26.36 27.57
N GLY A 553 -25.16 -27.02 28.53
CA GLY A 553 -24.24 -28.13 28.25
C GLY A 553 -24.98 -29.31 27.65
N GLU A 554 -25.04 -29.39 26.33
CA GLU A 554 -25.28 -30.64 25.60
C GLU A 554 -24.27 -30.77 24.46
N GLU A 555 -23.42 -31.77 24.60
CA GLU A 555 -22.48 -32.22 23.59
C GLU A 555 -23.27 -32.85 22.44
N GLN A 556 -23.52 -32.10 21.36
CA GLN A 556 -24.11 -32.67 20.14
C GLN A 556 -23.09 -33.58 19.45
N VAL A 557 -23.02 -34.83 19.89
CA VAL A 557 -22.41 -35.93 19.17
C VAL A 557 -23.24 -36.19 17.90
N ARG A 558 -22.82 -35.64 16.76
CA ARG A 558 -23.33 -36.09 15.46
C ARG A 558 -22.83 -37.51 15.20
N ARG A 559 -23.71 -38.50 15.32
CA ARG A 559 -23.47 -39.86 14.79
C ARG A 559 -23.47 -39.83 13.25
N PRO A 560 -22.55 -40.54 12.58
CA PRO A 560 -22.52 -40.60 11.13
C PRO A 560 -23.61 -41.54 10.62
N GLY A 561 -24.51 -41.03 9.77
CA GLY A 561 -25.52 -41.83 9.09
C GLY A 561 -26.91 -41.20 8.98
N GLN A 562 -27.03 -39.97 8.49
CA GLN A 562 -28.24 -39.53 7.79
C GLN A 562 -27.85 -38.58 6.65
N LYS A 563 -27.89 -39.18 5.43
CA LYS A 563 -27.77 -38.67 4.06
C LYS A 563 -26.64 -37.69 3.74
#